data_AF-A0A4R7LLU9-F1
#
_entry.id   AF-A0A4R7LLU9-F1
#
_cell.length_a   1.000
_cell.length_b   1.000
_cell.length_c   1.000
_cell.angle_alpha   90.00
_cell.angle_beta   90.00
_cell.angle_gamma   90.00
#
_symmetry.space_group_name_H-M   'P 1'
#
loop_
_entity.id
_entity.type
_entity.pdbx_description
1 polymer ?
#
loop_
_entity_poly.entity_id
_entity_poly.type
_entity_poly.pdbx_seq_one_letter_code
_entity_poly.pdbx_strand_id
1 'polypeptide(L)'
;MSERPTQEQLMEIVEPFQRGELEAALSKAQELDQDFPDFPITQNLTGLILKEMGRLEDALVPLRAAVKQRPDYAEAQNNLGIVLSDLGHFKDAAKHYLAAIDQKPDYVEALNNLGCLMKDMDRNADALALFDRAIAIAPDYVEAVCNKGDVLMHLGDREAAATCFRRSLELNPGFVVAHQNLAECRRYTAGDPHIKEMEALLTTGGLEAEAEMRLNFALGKAYDDIGEYDRAFKHFDAANHARGAVTPYDATADQKLFKRIKGIFSESVPELSVPVARRRPIFVLGMPRSGTSLTEQILASHSKVYGAGELGLLNNVLGRTNALNQPMSEALLREIRAGYLGGLADAETDSSVITDKLPLNFRWIGFILKALPEAKVIHCTRDARAVCWSIYRHSFVTSGNDYRYSQENIAQFYHLYQDLMSFWHERFPGRVLDMDYELLTENQERETRRILDFAGLEWEDNCLSFHKTKRAVQTASTGQVRQEMYQGSSEAWRNYEAHLGPLLAGLGARTDQS
;
A
#
# COMPACT_ATOMS: atom_id res chain seq x y z
N MET A 1 -14.49 -48.67 0.47
CA MET A 1 -14.26 -47.38 1.14
C MET A 1 -12.80 -47.05 0.87
N SER A 2 -12.47 -45.92 0.24
CA SER A 2 -11.06 -45.54 0.14
C SER A 2 -10.54 -45.34 1.56
N GLU A 3 -9.38 -45.89 1.84
CA GLU A 3 -8.68 -45.72 3.10
C GLU A 3 -8.43 -44.21 3.30
N ARG A 4 -8.60 -43.70 4.52
CA ARG A 4 -8.39 -42.29 4.86
C ARG A 4 -7.15 -42.20 5.75
N PRO A 5 -6.35 -41.12 5.66
CA PRO A 5 -5.27 -40.89 6.62
C PRO A 5 -5.79 -40.93 8.05
N THR A 6 -4.99 -41.52 8.95
CA THR A 6 -5.24 -41.43 10.38
C THR A 6 -4.94 -40.02 10.89
N GLN A 7 -5.46 -39.69 12.06
CA GLN A 7 -5.14 -38.41 12.71
C GLN A 7 -3.64 -38.29 13.00
N GLU A 8 -2.98 -39.38 13.38
CA GLU A 8 -1.53 -39.42 13.61
C GLU A 8 -0.75 -39.05 12.34
N GLN A 9 -1.13 -39.61 11.18
CA GLN A 9 -0.51 -39.27 9.89
C GLN A 9 -0.68 -37.79 9.52
N LEU A 10 -1.83 -37.19 9.84
CA LEU A 10 -2.04 -35.75 9.63
C LEU A 10 -1.21 -34.90 10.60
N MET A 11 -1.02 -35.36 11.85
CA MET A 11 -0.18 -34.65 12.82
C MET A 11 1.30 -34.63 12.41
N GLU A 12 1.79 -35.63 11.67
CA GLU A 12 3.14 -35.60 11.10
C GLU A 12 3.36 -34.41 10.13
N ILE A 13 2.29 -33.82 9.59
CA ILE A 13 2.35 -32.61 8.76
C ILE A 13 2.18 -31.36 9.63
N VAL A 14 1.21 -31.39 10.54
CA VAL A 14 0.81 -30.22 11.34
C VAL A 14 1.88 -29.83 12.35
N GLU A 15 2.55 -30.78 13.01
CA GLU A 15 3.55 -30.46 14.04
C GLU A 15 4.78 -29.74 13.47
N PRO A 16 5.44 -30.21 12.38
CA PRO A 16 6.53 -29.46 11.77
C PRO A 16 6.05 -28.10 11.24
N PHE A 17 4.84 -28.03 10.67
CA PHE A 17 4.28 -26.77 10.20
C PHE A 17 4.12 -25.74 11.34
N GLN A 18 3.59 -26.15 12.48
CA GLN A 18 3.46 -25.30 13.68
C GLN A 18 4.81 -24.85 14.25
N ARG A 19 5.88 -25.62 14.04
CA ARG A 19 7.26 -25.25 14.41
C ARG A 19 7.96 -24.37 13.36
N GLY A 20 7.32 -24.10 12.22
CA GLY A 20 7.92 -23.36 11.10
C GLY A 20 8.90 -24.20 10.27
N GLU A 21 8.93 -25.52 10.46
CA GLU A 21 9.75 -26.47 9.69
C GLU A 21 9.05 -26.77 8.34
N LEU A 22 8.89 -25.75 7.50
CA LEU A 22 8.03 -25.78 6.32
C LEU A 22 8.43 -26.89 5.34
N GLU A 23 9.72 -27.10 5.08
CA GLU A 23 10.21 -28.15 4.18
C GLU A 23 9.90 -29.55 4.70
N ALA A 24 10.03 -29.76 6.01
CA ALA A 24 9.70 -31.04 6.64
C ALA A 24 8.19 -31.31 6.56
N ALA A 25 7.36 -30.29 6.85
CA ALA A 25 5.92 -30.37 6.70
C ALA A 25 5.52 -30.68 5.25
N LEU A 26 6.15 -30.02 4.27
CA LEU A 26 5.87 -30.24 2.85
C LEU A 26 6.23 -31.67 2.42
N SER A 27 7.39 -32.17 2.85
CA SER A 27 7.80 -33.56 2.56
C SER A 27 6.78 -34.56 3.10
N LYS A 28 6.31 -34.35 4.33
CA LYS A 28 5.29 -35.20 4.96
C LYS A 28 3.95 -35.13 4.26
N ALA A 29 3.54 -33.94 3.82
CA ALA A 29 2.33 -33.77 3.04
C ALA A 29 2.40 -34.50 1.69
N GLN A 30 3.56 -34.44 1.01
CA GLN A 30 3.79 -35.11 -0.26
C GLN A 30 3.88 -36.64 -0.13
N GLU A 31 4.46 -37.16 0.95
CA GLU A 31 4.43 -38.59 1.29
C GLU A 31 2.98 -39.06 1.44
N LEU A 32 2.18 -38.32 2.21
CA LEU A 32 0.79 -38.67 2.46
C LEU A 32 -0.09 -38.53 1.20
N ASP A 33 0.16 -37.53 0.35
CA ASP A 33 -0.52 -37.37 -0.93
C ASP A 33 -0.22 -38.52 -1.92
N GLN A 34 0.93 -39.22 -1.81
CA GLN A 34 1.20 -40.41 -2.63
C GLN A 34 0.28 -41.58 -2.27
N ASP A 35 0.05 -41.78 -0.97
CA ASP A 35 -0.82 -42.83 -0.45
C ASP A 35 -2.31 -42.46 -0.58
N PHE A 36 -2.62 -41.17 -0.52
CA PHE A 36 -3.99 -40.62 -0.51
C PHE A 36 -4.19 -39.42 -1.45
N PRO A 37 -4.04 -39.59 -2.78
CA PRO A 37 -3.96 -38.48 -3.75
C PRO A 37 -5.22 -37.62 -3.88
N ASP A 38 -6.36 -38.13 -3.43
CA ASP A 38 -7.65 -37.46 -3.47
C ASP A 38 -8.21 -37.13 -2.07
N PHE A 39 -7.33 -36.75 -1.13
CA PHE A 39 -7.74 -36.34 0.21
C PHE A 39 -7.69 -34.81 0.38
N PRO A 40 -8.85 -34.11 0.44
CA PRO A 40 -8.91 -32.64 0.44
C PRO A 40 -8.17 -31.97 1.60
N ILE A 41 -8.05 -32.66 2.75
CA ILE A 41 -7.40 -32.09 3.94
C ILE A 41 -5.89 -32.00 3.72
N THR A 42 -5.25 -33.05 3.21
CA THR A 42 -3.80 -33.02 2.90
C THR A 42 -3.51 -31.99 1.82
N GLN A 43 -4.32 -31.95 0.76
CA GLN A 43 -4.20 -30.94 -0.28
C GLN A 43 -4.32 -29.50 0.26
N ASN A 44 -5.26 -29.25 1.18
CA ASN A 44 -5.37 -27.96 1.85
C ASN A 44 -4.11 -27.63 2.68
N LEU A 45 -3.56 -28.60 3.43
CA LEU A 45 -2.33 -28.43 4.19
C LEU A 45 -1.13 -28.14 3.28
N THR A 46 -0.96 -28.89 2.19
CA THR A 46 0.08 -28.66 1.17
C THR A 46 -0.01 -27.23 0.61
N GLY A 47 -1.23 -26.76 0.31
CA GLY A 47 -1.48 -25.40 -0.13
C GLY A 47 -1.05 -24.34 0.88
N LEU A 48 -1.41 -24.51 2.15
CA LEU A 48 -1.01 -23.62 3.25
C LEU A 48 0.51 -23.57 3.42
N ILE A 49 1.18 -24.73 3.41
CA ILE A 49 2.64 -24.82 3.55
C ILE A 49 3.33 -24.07 2.39
N LEU A 50 2.88 -24.27 1.15
CA LEU A 50 3.42 -23.56 -0.01
C LEU A 50 3.21 -22.06 0.07
N LYS A 51 2.05 -21.61 0.58
CA LYS A 51 1.80 -20.18 0.84
C LYS A 51 2.76 -19.62 1.88
N GLU A 52 2.99 -20.30 3.01
CA GLU A 52 3.96 -19.84 4.02
C GLU A 52 5.40 -19.83 3.49
N MET A 53 5.74 -20.70 2.54
CA MET A 53 7.01 -20.64 1.80
C MET A 53 7.10 -19.49 0.77
N GLY A 54 6.03 -18.70 0.58
CA GLY A 54 5.95 -17.66 -0.45
C GLY A 54 5.76 -18.18 -1.87
N ARG A 55 5.46 -19.48 -2.05
CA ARG A 55 5.25 -20.14 -3.35
C ARG A 55 3.76 -20.08 -3.73
N LEU A 56 3.25 -18.86 -3.88
CA LEU A 56 1.81 -18.59 -4.03
C LEU A 56 1.19 -19.25 -5.28
N GLU A 57 1.87 -19.21 -6.42
CA GLU A 57 1.40 -19.86 -7.64
C GLU A 57 1.32 -21.38 -7.51
N ASP A 58 2.30 -21.99 -6.82
CA ASP A 58 2.31 -23.43 -6.56
C ASP A 58 1.18 -23.82 -5.60
N ALA A 59 0.87 -22.97 -4.62
CA ALA A 59 -0.20 -23.20 -3.65
C ALA A 59 -1.60 -23.29 -4.29
N LEU A 60 -1.81 -22.64 -5.45
CA LEU A 60 -3.10 -22.69 -6.15
C LEU A 60 -3.50 -24.10 -6.59
N VAL A 61 -2.53 -24.93 -6.97
CA VAL A 61 -2.80 -26.28 -7.51
C VAL A 61 -3.48 -27.18 -6.47
N PRO A 62 -2.88 -27.44 -5.29
CA PRO A 62 -3.50 -28.30 -4.30
C PRO A 62 -4.75 -27.66 -3.67
N LEU A 63 -4.80 -26.33 -3.49
CA LEU A 63 -6.01 -25.67 -2.96
C LEU A 63 -7.22 -25.79 -3.90
N ARG A 64 -7.01 -25.63 -5.21
CA ARG A 64 -8.07 -25.86 -6.21
C ARG A 64 -8.51 -27.31 -6.24
N ALA A 65 -7.59 -28.27 -6.06
CA ALA A 65 -7.93 -29.68 -5.96
C ALA A 65 -8.80 -29.96 -4.72
N ALA A 66 -8.43 -29.42 -3.56
CA ALA A 66 -9.17 -29.59 -2.31
C ALA A 66 -10.61 -29.05 -2.43
N VAL A 67 -10.77 -27.84 -2.97
CA VAL A 67 -12.07 -27.21 -3.21
C VAL A 67 -12.89 -27.98 -4.26
N LYS A 68 -12.26 -28.50 -5.31
CA LYS A 68 -12.95 -29.29 -6.34
C LYS A 68 -13.48 -30.60 -5.79
N GLN A 69 -12.70 -31.29 -4.97
CA GLN A 69 -13.09 -32.56 -4.35
C GLN A 69 -14.14 -32.36 -3.25
N ARG A 70 -14.04 -31.25 -2.52
CA ARG A 70 -14.94 -30.91 -1.41
C ARG A 70 -15.34 -29.43 -1.44
N PRO A 71 -16.35 -29.06 -2.26
CA PRO A 71 -16.79 -27.67 -2.38
C PRO A 71 -17.33 -27.05 -1.08
N ASP A 72 -17.81 -27.89 -0.15
CA ASP A 72 -18.31 -27.50 1.18
C ASP A 72 -17.20 -27.35 2.23
N TYR A 73 -15.91 -27.51 1.87
CA TYR A 73 -14.78 -27.37 2.79
C TYR A 73 -14.43 -25.89 3.01
N ALA A 74 -15.06 -25.27 4.01
CA ALA A 74 -14.94 -23.84 4.29
C ALA A 74 -13.48 -23.37 4.47
N GLU A 75 -12.64 -24.14 5.15
CA GLU A 75 -11.23 -23.81 5.38
C GLU A 75 -10.45 -23.77 4.05
N ALA A 76 -10.65 -24.74 3.15
CA ALA A 76 -9.98 -24.75 1.84
C ALA A 76 -10.48 -23.63 0.93
N GLN A 77 -11.77 -23.29 1.00
CA GLN A 77 -12.32 -22.12 0.31
C GLN A 77 -11.66 -20.83 0.82
N ASN A 78 -11.59 -20.64 2.15
CA ASN A 78 -10.92 -19.48 2.72
C ASN A 78 -9.43 -19.40 2.32
N ASN A 79 -8.69 -20.51 2.41
CA ASN A 79 -7.27 -20.54 2.07
C ASN A 79 -6.99 -20.28 0.59
N LEU A 80 -7.84 -20.81 -0.31
CA LEU A 80 -7.78 -20.47 -1.73
C LEU A 80 -8.09 -18.98 -1.95
N GLY A 81 -9.05 -18.43 -1.21
CA GLY A 81 -9.33 -16.99 -1.18
C GLY A 81 -8.11 -16.15 -0.80
N ILE A 82 -7.38 -16.54 0.24
CA ILE A 82 -6.14 -15.87 0.70
C ILE A 82 -5.09 -15.86 -0.42
N VAL A 83 -4.75 -17.02 -0.98
CA VAL A 83 -3.72 -17.10 -2.04
C VAL A 83 -4.11 -16.30 -3.27
N LEU A 84 -5.40 -16.33 -3.66
CA LEU A 84 -5.89 -15.51 -4.77
C LEU A 84 -5.81 -14.00 -4.46
N SER A 85 -6.08 -13.60 -3.22
CA SER A 85 -5.95 -12.22 -2.77
C SER A 85 -4.49 -11.75 -2.84
N ASP A 86 -3.56 -12.57 -2.33
CA ASP A 86 -2.12 -12.28 -2.35
C ASP A 86 -1.57 -12.16 -3.77
N LEU A 87 -2.16 -12.91 -4.72
CA LEU A 87 -1.86 -12.83 -6.16
C LEU A 87 -2.60 -11.70 -6.89
N GLY A 88 -3.41 -10.89 -6.20
CA GLY A 88 -4.19 -9.79 -6.78
C GLY A 88 -5.44 -10.22 -7.58
N HIS A 89 -5.84 -11.48 -7.50
CA HIS A 89 -7.07 -12.02 -8.09
C HIS A 89 -8.30 -11.75 -7.22
N PHE A 90 -8.51 -10.48 -6.87
CA PHE A 90 -9.46 -10.04 -5.85
C PHE A 90 -10.91 -10.48 -6.08
N LYS A 91 -11.39 -10.48 -7.33
CA LYS A 91 -12.76 -10.94 -7.64
C LYS A 91 -12.96 -12.43 -7.36
N ASP A 92 -11.95 -13.25 -7.65
CA ASP A 92 -12.03 -14.68 -7.40
C ASP A 92 -11.82 -14.98 -5.92
N ALA A 93 -10.92 -14.25 -5.25
CA ALA A 93 -10.76 -14.30 -3.80
C ALA A 93 -12.09 -14.05 -3.06
N ALA A 94 -12.82 -12.99 -3.44
CA ALA A 94 -14.12 -12.67 -2.85
C ALA A 94 -15.14 -13.80 -3.00
N LYS A 95 -15.19 -14.49 -4.15
CA LYS A 95 -16.09 -15.63 -4.37
C LYS A 95 -15.78 -16.77 -3.39
N HIS A 96 -14.50 -17.07 -3.19
CA HIS A 96 -14.08 -18.15 -2.31
C HIS A 96 -14.30 -17.82 -0.83
N TYR A 97 -14.08 -16.58 -0.40
CA TYR A 97 -14.45 -16.16 0.96
C TYR A 97 -15.96 -16.22 1.18
N LEU A 98 -16.78 -15.75 0.23
CA LEU A 98 -18.24 -15.86 0.30
C LEU A 98 -18.68 -17.32 0.39
N ALA A 99 -18.10 -18.21 -0.43
CA ALA A 99 -18.37 -19.64 -0.36
C ALA A 99 -18.02 -20.23 1.02
N ALA A 100 -16.89 -19.83 1.62
CA ALA A 100 -16.53 -20.25 2.97
C ALA A 100 -17.58 -19.80 4.02
N ILE A 101 -18.03 -18.55 3.93
CA ILE A 101 -19.04 -17.96 4.82
C ILE A 101 -20.42 -18.62 4.61
N ASP A 102 -20.78 -18.97 3.38
CA ASP A 102 -22.04 -19.66 3.08
C ASP A 102 -22.10 -21.05 3.73
N GLN A 103 -20.97 -21.77 3.77
CA GLN A 103 -20.87 -23.07 4.43
C GLN A 103 -20.77 -22.94 5.95
N LYS A 104 -20.06 -21.92 6.43
CA LYS A 104 -19.83 -21.65 7.84
C LYS A 104 -20.09 -20.16 8.15
N PRO A 105 -21.35 -19.78 8.43
CA PRO A 105 -21.72 -18.37 8.63
C PRO A 105 -21.05 -17.68 9.82
N ASP A 106 -20.53 -18.45 10.77
CA ASP A 106 -19.79 -18.02 11.95
C ASP A 106 -18.25 -18.12 11.77
N TYR A 107 -17.76 -18.27 10.53
CA TYR A 107 -16.33 -18.33 10.24
C TYR A 107 -15.68 -16.94 10.31
N VAL A 108 -15.26 -16.55 11.52
CA VAL A 108 -14.72 -15.23 11.85
C VAL A 108 -13.52 -14.85 10.99
N GLU A 109 -12.59 -15.78 10.74
CA GLU A 109 -11.41 -15.54 9.90
C GLU A 109 -11.80 -15.22 8.45
N ALA A 110 -12.77 -15.93 7.88
CA ALA A 110 -13.24 -15.67 6.52
C ALA A 110 -14.01 -14.33 6.43
N LEU A 111 -14.80 -13.97 7.44
CA LEU A 111 -15.43 -12.65 7.55
C LEU A 111 -14.40 -11.53 7.61
N ASN A 112 -13.37 -11.69 8.44
CA ASN A 112 -12.27 -10.73 8.56
C ASN A 112 -11.49 -10.60 7.24
N ASN A 113 -11.14 -11.71 6.60
CA ASN A 113 -10.41 -11.71 5.34
C ASN A 113 -11.21 -11.04 4.20
N LEU A 114 -12.51 -11.35 4.10
CA LEU A 114 -13.38 -10.66 3.15
C LEU A 114 -13.51 -9.17 3.50
N GLY A 115 -13.56 -8.81 4.79
CA GLY A 115 -13.57 -7.42 5.23
C GLY A 115 -12.32 -6.65 4.80
N CYS A 116 -11.14 -7.25 4.97
CA CYS A 116 -9.87 -6.70 4.48
C CYS A 116 -9.89 -6.53 2.96
N LEU A 117 -10.34 -7.54 2.22
CA LEU A 117 -10.45 -7.48 0.77
C LEU A 117 -11.40 -6.35 0.31
N MET A 118 -12.54 -6.18 0.99
CA MET A 118 -13.47 -5.08 0.69
C MET A 118 -12.85 -3.72 0.99
N LYS A 119 -12.07 -3.59 2.08
CA LYS A 119 -11.30 -2.38 2.38
C LYS A 119 -10.31 -2.06 1.26
N ASP A 120 -9.57 -3.06 0.77
CA ASP A 120 -8.58 -2.87 -0.30
C ASP A 120 -9.23 -2.53 -1.65
N MET A 121 -10.49 -2.91 -1.85
CA MET A 121 -11.35 -2.45 -2.97
C MET A 121 -12.05 -1.10 -2.72
N ASP A 122 -11.70 -0.38 -1.65
CA ASP A 122 -12.34 0.87 -1.18
C ASP A 122 -13.86 0.75 -0.87
N ARG A 123 -14.36 -0.49 -0.69
CA ARG A 123 -15.73 -0.81 -0.27
C ARG A 123 -15.85 -0.78 1.25
N ASN A 124 -15.56 0.38 1.82
CA ASN A 124 -15.43 0.58 3.27
C ASN A 124 -16.70 0.23 4.06
N ALA A 125 -17.90 0.50 3.52
CA ALA A 125 -19.15 0.16 4.19
C ALA A 125 -19.36 -1.36 4.33
N ASP A 126 -19.03 -2.12 3.28
CA ASP A 126 -19.10 -3.58 3.29
C ASP A 126 -18.04 -4.15 4.23
N ALA A 127 -16.83 -3.58 4.23
CA ALA A 127 -15.77 -3.94 5.17
C ALA A 127 -16.21 -3.78 6.63
N LEU A 128 -16.79 -2.62 6.98
CA LEU A 128 -17.31 -2.37 8.34
C LEU A 128 -18.39 -3.38 8.73
N ALA A 129 -19.34 -3.68 7.84
CA ALA A 129 -20.39 -4.66 8.12
C ALA A 129 -19.84 -6.07 8.37
N LEU A 130 -18.79 -6.47 7.64
CA LEU A 130 -18.12 -7.75 7.82
C LEU A 130 -17.35 -7.81 9.14
N PHE A 131 -16.61 -6.75 9.49
CA PHE A 131 -15.93 -6.68 10.78
C PHE A 131 -16.92 -6.64 11.95
N ASP A 132 -18.03 -5.90 11.83
CA ASP A 132 -19.07 -5.88 12.85
C ASP A 132 -19.70 -7.26 13.06
N ARG A 133 -19.93 -8.03 11.99
CA ARG A 133 -20.38 -9.42 12.09
C ARG A 133 -19.33 -10.30 12.78
N ALA A 134 -18.06 -10.20 12.38
CA ALA A 134 -16.97 -10.94 13.00
C ALA A 134 -16.89 -10.67 14.52
N ILE A 135 -16.95 -9.40 14.92
CA ILE A 135 -16.93 -8.96 16.33
C ILE A 135 -18.19 -9.41 17.09
N ALA A 136 -19.35 -9.44 16.44
CA ALA A 136 -20.58 -9.94 17.07
C ALA A 136 -20.53 -11.44 17.38
N ILE A 137 -19.84 -12.23 16.54
CA ILE A 137 -19.64 -13.67 16.73
C ILE A 137 -18.52 -13.94 17.75
N ALA A 138 -17.38 -13.26 17.60
CA ALA A 138 -16.23 -13.38 18.49
C ALA A 138 -15.76 -11.98 18.96
N PRO A 139 -16.30 -11.48 20.09
CA PRO A 139 -15.98 -10.15 20.61
C PRO A 139 -14.52 -9.94 21.05
N ASP A 140 -13.76 -11.03 21.17
CA ASP A 140 -12.34 -11.07 21.53
C ASP A 140 -11.42 -11.27 20.32
N TYR A 141 -11.95 -11.32 19.09
CA TYR A 141 -11.15 -11.43 17.87
C TYR A 141 -10.45 -10.10 17.55
N VAL A 142 -9.21 -9.99 18.03
CA VAL A 142 -8.39 -8.78 18.08
C VAL A 142 -8.23 -8.11 16.71
N GLU A 143 -8.01 -8.91 15.67
CA GLU A 143 -7.73 -8.48 14.31
C GLU A 143 -8.94 -7.76 13.70
N ALA A 144 -10.16 -8.29 13.83
CA ALA A 144 -11.36 -7.64 13.30
C ALA A 144 -11.63 -6.29 13.99
N VAL A 145 -11.40 -6.21 15.32
CA VAL A 145 -11.52 -4.96 16.06
C VAL A 145 -10.51 -3.92 15.55
N CYS A 146 -9.25 -4.33 15.34
CA CYS A 146 -8.21 -3.45 14.82
C CYS A 146 -8.50 -3.02 13.37
N ASN A 147 -8.88 -3.95 12.50
CA ASN A 147 -9.19 -3.69 11.09
C ASN A 147 -10.41 -2.78 10.92
N LYS A 148 -11.42 -2.90 11.79
CA LYS A 148 -12.52 -1.92 11.87
C LYS A 148 -11.99 -0.52 12.19
N GLY A 149 -11.09 -0.41 13.17
CA GLY A 149 -10.43 0.85 13.51
C GLY A 149 -9.67 1.47 12.33
N ASP A 150 -8.96 0.65 11.55
CA ASP A 150 -8.24 1.06 10.35
C ASP A 150 -9.19 1.65 9.28
N VAL A 151 -10.32 0.99 9.01
CA VAL A 151 -11.34 1.52 8.10
C VAL A 151 -11.94 2.83 8.60
N LEU A 152 -12.23 2.95 9.91
CA LEU A 152 -12.73 4.19 10.51
C LEU A 152 -11.72 5.33 10.38
N MET A 153 -10.43 5.04 10.55
CA MET A 153 -9.33 5.98 10.28
C MET A 153 -9.33 6.45 8.82
N HIS A 154 -9.46 5.53 7.87
CA HIS A 154 -9.55 5.86 6.44
C HIS A 154 -10.76 6.73 6.10
N LEU A 155 -11.89 6.53 6.78
CA LEU A 155 -13.10 7.36 6.67
C LEU A 155 -13.00 8.70 7.42
N GLY A 156 -11.97 8.88 8.25
CA GLY A 156 -11.72 10.11 9.00
C GLY A 156 -12.35 10.15 10.39
N ASP A 157 -13.00 9.08 10.84
CA ASP A 157 -13.55 8.97 12.20
C ASP A 157 -12.47 8.51 13.18
N ARG A 158 -11.60 9.45 13.55
CA ARG A 158 -10.44 9.18 14.41
C ARG A 158 -10.83 8.76 15.82
N GLU A 159 -11.90 9.32 16.38
CA GLU A 159 -12.32 8.98 17.75
C GLU A 159 -12.86 7.54 17.82
N ALA A 160 -13.68 7.13 16.84
CA ALA A 160 -14.14 5.75 16.76
C ALA A 160 -12.98 4.79 16.49
N ALA A 161 -12.05 5.15 15.61
CA ALA A 161 -10.87 4.35 15.34
C ALA A 161 -9.97 4.17 16.58
N ALA A 162 -9.66 5.25 17.30
CA ALA A 162 -8.88 5.20 18.53
C ALA A 162 -9.57 4.32 19.60
N THR A 163 -10.91 4.31 19.63
CA THR A 163 -11.67 3.41 20.51
C THR A 163 -11.49 1.95 20.11
N CYS A 164 -11.54 1.62 18.83
CA CYS A 164 -11.24 0.27 18.33
C CYS A 164 -9.81 -0.16 18.66
N PHE A 165 -8.80 0.68 18.42
CA PHE A 165 -7.41 0.32 18.72
C PHE A 165 -7.17 0.13 20.22
N ARG A 166 -7.73 1.00 21.07
CA ARG A 166 -7.67 0.79 22.54
C ARG A 166 -8.32 -0.53 22.94
N ARG A 167 -9.48 -0.87 22.37
CA ARG A 167 -10.14 -2.15 22.63
C ARG A 167 -9.30 -3.35 22.19
N SER A 168 -8.62 -3.25 21.05
CA SER A 168 -7.69 -4.28 20.56
C SER A 168 -6.53 -4.49 21.56
N LEU A 169 -5.99 -3.41 22.12
CA LEU A 169 -4.94 -3.46 23.14
C LEU A 169 -5.43 -3.96 24.51
N GLU A 170 -6.69 -3.73 24.87
CA GLU A 170 -7.29 -4.35 26.07
C GLU A 170 -7.41 -5.87 25.94
N LEU A 171 -7.72 -6.37 24.73
CA LEU A 171 -7.84 -7.80 24.44
C LEU A 171 -6.46 -8.48 24.34
N ASN A 172 -5.51 -7.81 23.69
CA ASN A 172 -4.14 -8.28 23.55
C ASN A 172 -3.15 -7.09 23.67
N PRO A 173 -2.56 -6.85 24.85
CA PRO A 173 -1.60 -5.78 25.06
C PRO A 173 -0.31 -5.91 24.24
N GLY A 174 -0.01 -7.08 23.68
CA GLY A 174 1.15 -7.31 22.80
C GLY A 174 0.86 -7.05 21.33
N PHE A 175 -0.37 -6.65 20.95
CA PHE A 175 -0.75 -6.50 19.55
C PHE A 175 -0.19 -5.21 18.94
N VAL A 176 1.06 -5.28 18.46
CA VAL A 176 1.84 -4.14 17.99
C VAL A 176 1.16 -3.35 16.87
N VAL A 177 0.40 -4.01 15.99
CA VAL A 177 -0.35 -3.32 14.92
C VAL A 177 -1.32 -2.28 15.50
N ALA A 178 -2.01 -2.60 16.61
CA ALA A 178 -2.88 -1.64 17.28
C ALA A 178 -2.11 -0.52 17.99
N HIS A 179 -0.90 -0.79 18.52
CA HIS A 179 -0.02 0.28 19.04
C HIS A 179 0.35 1.29 17.96
N GLN A 180 0.78 0.80 16.79
CA GLN A 180 1.12 1.64 15.64
C GLN A 180 -0.09 2.45 15.17
N ASN A 181 -1.22 1.81 14.93
CA ASN A 181 -2.40 2.48 14.42
C ASN A 181 -2.97 3.49 15.42
N LEU A 182 -2.95 3.18 16.73
CA LEU A 182 -3.33 4.14 17.77
C LEU A 182 -2.39 5.33 17.80
N ALA A 183 -1.08 5.10 17.63
CA ALA A 183 -0.10 6.18 17.58
C ALA A 183 -0.35 7.12 16.39
N GLU A 184 -0.65 6.58 15.21
CA GLU A 184 -0.98 7.36 14.01
C GLU A 184 -2.32 8.11 14.13
N CYS A 185 -3.27 7.57 14.90
CA CYS A 185 -4.62 8.10 15.01
C CYS A 185 -4.75 9.37 15.86
N ARG A 186 -3.95 9.50 16.93
CA ARG A 186 -4.06 10.59 17.92
C ARG A 186 -2.82 11.47 17.96
N ARG A 187 -2.79 12.49 18.82
CA ARG A 187 -1.57 13.26 19.15
C ARG A 187 -1.19 12.99 20.59
N TYR A 188 0.10 12.79 20.87
CA TYR A 188 0.60 12.53 22.22
C TYR A 188 0.85 13.82 23.01
N THR A 189 0.82 13.68 24.34
CA THR A 189 1.25 14.71 25.30
C THR A 189 2.28 14.10 26.26
N ALA A 190 3.09 14.96 26.87
CA ALA A 190 4.12 14.50 27.80
C ALA A 190 3.50 13.72 28.97
N GLY A 191 4.03 12.52 29.23
CA GLY A 191 3.56 11.63 30.32
C GLY A 191 2.42 10.68 29.95
N ASP A 192 2.00 10.61 28.68
CA ASP A 192 0.99 9.64 28.21
C ASP A 192 1.43 8.19 28.54
N PRO A 193 0.59 7.40 29.24
CA PRO A 193 0.96 6.06 29.71
C PRO A 193 1.26 5.07 28.57
N HIS A 194 0.65 5.27 27.40
CA HIS A 194 0.84 4.39 26.24
C HIS A 194 2.27 4.43 25.71
N ILE A 195 2.99 5.55 25.90
CA ILE A 195 4.42 5.63 25.57
C ILE A 195 5.20 4.62 26.41
N LYS A 196 4.92 4.56 27.72
CA LYS A 196 5.59 3.61 28.63
C LYS A 196 5.24 2.16 28.33
N GLU A 197 4.00 1.90 27.91
CA GLU A 197 3.57 0.57 27.48
C GLU A 197 4.37 0.10 26.25
N MET A 198 4.51 0.98 25.24
CA MET A 198 5.31 0.68 24.05
C MET A 198 6.80 0.50 24.39
N GLU A 199 7.36 1.32 25.28
CA GLU A 199 8.75 1.15 25.75
C GLU A 199 8.96 -0.17 26.49
N ALA A 200 8.00 -0.58 27.32
CA ALA A 200 8.06 -1.83 28.06
C ALA A 200 8.07 -3.03 27.10
N LEU A 201 7.22 -3.03 26.07
CA LEU A 201 7.19 -4.08 25.05
C LEU A 201 8.52 -4.21 24.30
N LEU A 202 9.15 -3.09 23.90
CA LEU A 202 10.48 -3.13 23.31
C LEU A 202 11.54 -3.69 24.28
N THR A 203 11.43 -3.33 25.56
CA THR A 203 12.41 -3.74 26.59
C THR A 203 12.30 -5.22 26.96
N THR A 204 11.07 -5.77 26.98
CA THR A 204 10.84 -7.20 27.26
C THR A 204 11.54 -8.10 26.24
N GLY A 205 11.71 -7.64 25.00
CA GLY A 205 12.36 -8.39 23.92
C GLY A 205 11.51 -9.57 23.42
N GLY A 206 12.05 -10.33 22.46
CA GLY A 206 11.35 -11.47 21.84
C GLY A 206 10.33 -11.08 20.77
N LEU A 207 10.29 -9.80 20.36
CA LEU A 207 9.53 -9.36 19.22
C LEU A 207 10.19 -9.82 17.92
N GLU A 208 9.37 -10.19 16.93
CA GLU A 208 9.83 -10.34 15.56
C GLU A 208 10.28 -9.00 14.99
N ALA A 209 11.18 -9.01 14.01
CA ALA A 209 11.76 -7.79 13.43
C ALA A 209 10.70 -6.80 12.89
N GLU A 210 9.61 -7.31 12.32
CA GLU A 210 8.49 -6.47 11.87
C GLU A 210 7.76 -5.79 13.03
N ALA A 211 7.49 -6.53 14.11
CA ALA A 211 6.85 -5.99 15.30
C ALA A 211 7.77 -4.93 15.95
N GLU A 212 9.05 -5.21 16.10
CA GLU A 212 10.03 -4.24 16.62
C GLU A 212 10.08 -2.96 15.77
N MET A 213 10.10 -3.10 14.44
CA MET A 213 10.07 -1.96 13.52
C MET A 213 8.81 -1.10 13.72
N ARG A 214 7.62 -1.72 13.75
CA ARG A 214 6.33 -1.00 13.90
C ARG A 214 6.27 -0.24 15.21
N LEU A 215 6.72 -0.87 16.29
CA LEU A 215 6.73 -0.28 17.62
C LEU A 215 7.70 0.90 17.73
N ASN A 216 8.87 0.80 17.10
CA ASN A 216 9.81 1.92 17.00
C ASN A 216 9.24 3.09 16.17
N PHE A 217 8.56 2.85 15.04
CA PHE A 217 7.87 3.94 14.34
C PHE A 217 6.80 4.61 15.20
N ALA A 218 6.03 3.83 15.97
CA ALA A 218 5.00 4.34 16.87
C ALA A 218 5.60 5.23 17.98
N LEU A 219 6.69 4.79 18.62
CA LEU A 219 7.43 5.57 19.62
C LEU A 219 8.10 6.80 19.03
N GLY A 220 8.71 6.69 17.85
CA GLY A 220 9.30 7.83 17.16
C GLY A 220 8.26 8.93 16.91
N LYS A 221 7.06 8.53 16.46
CA LYS A 221 5.94 9.45 16.28
C LYS A 221 5.47 10.05 17.60
N ALA A 222 5.34 9.25 18.65
CA ALA A 222 4.91 9.74 19.97
C ALA A 222 5.90 10.74 20.57
N TYR A 223 7.21 10.51 20.41
CA TYR A 223 8.25 11.43 20.86
C TYR A 223 8.30 12.72 20.03
N ASP A 224 8.06 12.65 18.73
CA ASP A 224 7.95 13.83 17.87
C ASP A 224 6.79 14.74 18.29
N ASP A 225 5.61 14.15 18.57
CA ASP A 225 4.42 14.91 18.99
C ASP A 225 4.65 15.76 20.25
N ILE A 226 5.50 15.27 21.17
CA ILE A 226 5.82 15.93 22.44
C ILE A 226 7.09 16.79 22.37
N GLY A 227 7.74 16.87 21.20
CA GLY A 227 8.91 17.73 20.96
C GLY A 227 10.26 17.14 21.40
N GLU A 228 10.31 15.85 21.70
CA GLU A 228 11.53 15.14 22.13
C GLU A 228 12.29 14.58 20.90
N TYR A 229 12.81 15.48 20.06
CA TYR A 229 13.29 15.14 18.71
C TYR A 229 14.47 14.15 18.69
N ASP A 230 15.40 14.23 19.64
CA ASP A 230 16.51 13.28 19.73
C ASP A 230 16.03 11.85 20.03
N ARG A 231 15.03 11.72 20.91
CA ARG A 231 14.42 10.41 21.22
C ARG A 231 13.60 9.90 20.04
N ALA A 232 12.85 10.79 19.42
CA ALA A 232 12.08 10.47 18.22
C ALA A 232 12.99 9.93 17.10
N PHE A 233 14.11 10.61 16.84
CA PHE A 233 15.07 10.20 15.82
C PHE A 233 15.65 8.82 16.13
N LYS A 234 16.09 8.56 17.37
CA LYS A 234 16.60 7.22 17.75
C LYS A 234 15.64 6.10 17.42
N HIS A 235 14.35 6.30 17.67
CA HIS A 235 13.33 5.30 17.34
C HIS A 235 13.07 5.19 15.84
N PHE A 236 13.01 6.31 15.09
CA PHE A 236 12.92 6.24 13.63
C PHE A 236 14.12 5.52 13.01
N ASP A 237 15.33 5.80 13.49
CA ASP A 237 16.56 5.17 13.04
C ASP A 237 16.59 3.66 13.37
N ALA A 238 16.21 3.28 14.59
CA ALA A 238 16.09 1.88 14.99
C ALA A 238 15.06 1.12 14.13
N ALA A 239 13.91 1.72 13.84
CA ALA A 239 12.89 1.13 12.96
C ALA A 239 13.46 0.87 11.55
N ASN A 240 14.12 1.87 10.98
CA ASN A 240 14.72 1.77 9.65
C ASN A 240 15.82 0.71 9.58
N HIS A 241 16.70 0.65 10.59
CA HIS A 241 17.74 -0.39 10.68
C HIS A 241 17.15 -1.80 10.77
N ALA A 242 16.15 -2.02 11.64
CA ALA A 242 15.52 -3.33 11.81
C ALA A 242 14.95 -3.88 10.50
N ARG A 243 14.33 -3.01 9.68
CA ARG A 243 13.75 -3.42 8.40
C ARG A 243 14.77 -3.50 7.27
N GLY A 244 15.75 -2.60 7.21
CA GLY A 244 16.83 -2.64 6.22
C GLY A 244 17.67 -3.92 6.29
N ALA A 245 17.78 -4.53 7.47
CA ALA A 245 18.44 -5.82 7.65
C ALA A 245 17.66 -7.00 7.02
N VAL A 246 16.33 -6.91 6.96
CA VAL A 246 15.45 -7.95 6.40
C VAL A 246 15.26 -7.77 4.89
N THR A 247 15.18 -6.52 4.41
CA THR A 247 14.94 -6.20 3.01
C THR A 247 16.00 -5.19 2.52
N PRO A 248 17.21 -5.66 2.17
CA PRO A 248 18.28 -4.79 1.72
C PRO A 248 17.92 -4.15 0.36
N TYR A 249 18.13 -2.85 0.25
CA TYR A 249 17.89 -2.10 -0.98
C TYR A 249 19.01 -2.31 -2.00
N ASP A 250 18.65 -2.70 -3.23
CA ASP A 250 19.59 -2.75 -4.37
C ASP A 250 19.44 -1.52 -5.27
N ALA A 251 20.25 -0.49 -5.00
CA ALA A 251 20.32 0.71 -5.83
C ALA A 251 20.71 0.41 -7.29
N THR A 252 21.45 -0.67 -7.54
CA THR A 252 21.88 -1.04 -8.90
C THR A 252 20.68 -1.54 -9.72
N ALA A 253 19.71 -2.21 -9.08
CA ALA A 253 18.48 -2.63 -9.74
C ALA A 253 17.67 -1.44 -10.25
N ASP A 254 17.47 -0.41 -9.41
CA ASP A 254 16.77 0.82 -9.82
C ASP A 254 17.53 1.58 -10.91
N GLN A 255 18.85 1.69 -10.82
CA GLN A 255 19.67 2.29 -11.88
C GLN A 255 19.50 1.58 -13.22
N LYS A 256 19.55 0.24 -13.21
CA LYS A 256 19.34 -0.59 -14.41
C LYS A 256 17.93 -0.40 -14.96
N LEU A 257 16.92 -0.41 -14.08
CA LEU A 257 15.53 -0.19 -14.46
C LEU A 257 15.34 1.17 -15.12
N PHE A 258 15.83 2.25 -14.51
CA PHE A 258 15.62 3.60 -15.03
C PHE A 258 16.40 3.82 -16.33
N LYS A 259 17.60 3.26 -16.43
CA LYS A 259 18.36 3.23 -17.69
C LYS A 259 17.59 2.47 -18.79
N ARG A 260 16.97 1.34 -18.45
CA ARG A 260 16.16 0.56 -19.40
C ARG A 260 14.93 1.34 -19.86
N ILE A 261 14.20 1.95 -18.93
CA ILE A 261 13.04 2.82 -19.22
C ILE A 261 13.46 3.95 -20.16
N LYS A 262 14.52 4.70 -19.83
CA LYS A 262 15.03 5.76 -20.70
C LYS A 262 15.39 5.21 -22.08
N GLY A 263 16.08 4.08 -22.16
CA GLY A 263 16.43 3.43 -23.43
C GLY A 263 15.22 3.13 -24.33
N ILE A 264 14.12 2.61 -23.75
CA ILE A 264 12.88 2.32 -24.49
C ILE A 264 12.29 3.58 -25.12
N PHE A 265 12.29 4.69 -24.38
CA PHE A 265 11.63 5.93 -24.80
C PHE A 265 12.54 6.97 -25.47
N SER A 266 13.86 6.74 -25.48
CA SER A 266 14.81 7.48 -26.31
C SER A 266 14.61 7.18 -27.80
N GLU A 267 14.07 6.01 -28.14
CA GLU A 267 13.68 5.65 -29.50
C GLU A 267 12.32 6.27 -29.89
N SER A 268 11.99 6.18 -31.18
CA SER A 268 10.67 6.57 -31.66
C SER A 268 9.64 5.53 -31.24
N VAL A 269 8.70 5.93 -30.37
CA VAL A 269 7.59 5.07 -29.92
C VAL A 269 6.31 5.44 -30.68
N PRO A 270 5.58 4.45 -31.25
CA PRO A 270 4.34 4.69 -31.99
C PRO A 270 3.32 5.52 -31.20
N GLU A 271 2.58 6.37 -31.90
CA GLU A 271 1.39 7.03 -31.35
C GLU A 271 0.17 6.14 -31.56
N LEU A 272 -0.69 6.04 -30.55
CA LEU A 272 -1.97 5.35 -30.67
C LEU A 272 -3.06 6.29 -31.17
N SER A 273 -3.67 5.96 -32.31
CA SER A 273 -4.95 6.55 -32.72
C SER A 273 -6.10 5.67 -32.19
N VAL A 274 -6.77 6.18 -31.16
CA VAL A 274 -7.84 5.48 -30.43
C VAL A 274 -8.92 6.48 -30.00
N PRO A 275 -10.20 6.04 -29.88
CA PRO A 275 -11.23 6.85 -29.27
C PRO A 275 -10.89 7.18 -27.81
N VAL A 276 -11.32 8.35 -27.35
CA VAL A 276 -11.22 8.75 -25.93
C VAL A 276 -11.98 7.74 -25.08
N ALA A 277 -11.35 7.26 -24.00
CA ALA A 277 -11.98 6.35 -23.07
C ALA A 277 -13.18 6.98 -22.37
N ARG A 278 -14.18 6.16 -22.05
CA ARG A 278 -15.36 6.59 -21.27
C ARG A 278 -14.98 7.25 -19.95
N ARG A 279 -13.96 6.71 -19.27
CA ARG A 279 -13.36 7.28 -18.06
C ARG A 279 -11.94 7.72 -18.39
N ARG A 280 -11.70 9.03 -18.40
CA ARG A 280 -10.38 9.60 -18.68
C ARG A 280 -9.53 9.59 -17.40
N PRO A 281 -8.35 8.97 -17.39
CA PRO A 281 -7.51 8.94 -16.21
C PRO A 281 -6.71 10.24 -16.03
N ILE A 282 -6.57 10.68 -14.78
CA ILE A 282 -5.61 11.67 -14.32
C ILE A 282 -4.62 10.98 -13.39
N PHE A 283 -3.36 10.86 -13.82
CA PHE A 283 -2.30 10.32 -13.00
C PHE A 283 -1.74 11.42 -12.10
N VAL A 284 -1.74 11.19 -10.79
CA VAL A 284 -1.13 12.07 -9.79
C VAL A 284 0.08 11.36 -9.21
N LEU A 285 1.28 11.83 -9.55
CA LEU A 285 2.53 11.11 -9.31
C LEU A 285 3.65 12.01 -8.80
N GLY A 286 4.76 11.42 -8.38
CA GLY A 286 5.91 12.12 -7.79
C GLY A 286 6.59 11.25 -6.74
N MET A 287 7.50 11.83 -5.96
CA MET A 287 7.98 11.12 -4.77
C MET A 287 6.84 10.91 -3.77
N PRO A 288 6.78 9.77 -3.05
CA PRO A 288 5.91 9.65 -1.89
C PRO A 288 6.12 10.86 -0.97
N ARG A 289 5.03 11.39 -0.38
CA ARG A 289 5.06 12.59 0.51
C ARG A 289 5.28 13.94 -0.18
N SER A 290 5.32 14.01 -1.52
CA SER A 290 5.44 15.28 -2.25
C SER A 290 4.14 16.07 -2.46
N GLY A 291 3.01 15.62 -1.87
CA GLY A 291 1.72 16.30 -2.01
C GLY A 291 0.74 15.65 -3.00
N THR A 292 1.05 14.45 -3.48
CA THR A 292 0.16 13.66 -4.37
C THR A 292 -1.23 13.43 -3.78
N SER A 293 -1.32 13.03 -2.51
CA SER A 293 -2.62 12.81 -1.85
C SER A 293 -3.43 14.09 -1.68
N LEU A 294 -2.79 15.23 -1.40
CA LEU A 294 -3.48 16.53 -1.33
C LEU A 294 -4.03 16.95 -2.69
N THR A 295 -3.21 16.79 -3.73
CA THR A 295 -3.58 17.10 -5.12
C THR A 295 -4.75 16.24 -5.59
N GLU A 296 -4.72 14.94 -5.28
CA GLU A 296 -5.85 14.06 -5.54
C GLU A 296 -7.10 14.49 -4.77
N GLN A 297 -6.97 14.90 -3.50
CA GLN A 297 -8.13 15.33 -2.71
C GLN A 297 -8.79 16.57 -3.30
N ILE A 298 -8.00 17.53 -3.77
CA ILE A 298 -8.48 18.73 -4.48
C ILE A 298 -9.25 18.32 -5.74
N LEU A 299 -8.65 17.45 -6.57
CA LEU A 299 -9.28 16.96 -7.80
C LEU A 299 -10.57 16.18 -7.52
N ALA A 300 -10.56 15.26 -6.57
CA ALA A 300 -11.71 14.42 -6.22
C ALA A 300 -12.83 15.18 -5.49
N SER A 301 -12.60 16.44 -5.13
CA SER A 301 -13.66 17.33 -4.64
C SER A 301 -14.49 17.93 -5.78
N HIS A 302 -14.04 17.80 -7.02
CA HIS A 302 -14.78 18.19 -8.23
C HIS A 302 -15.84 17.12 -8.56
N SER A 303 -17.07 17.54 -8.88
CA SER A 303 -18.23 16.66 -9.10
C SER A 303 -18.04 15.57 -10.17
N LYS A 304 -17.29 15.87 -11.23
CA LYS A 304 -16.96 14.96 -12.35
C LYS A 304 -15.79 14.00 -12.09
N VAL A 305 -15.10 14.08 -10.95
CA VAL A 305 -13.87 13.34 -10.68
C VAL A 305 -14.09 12.30 -9.59
N TYR A 306 -13.82 11.04 -9.90
CA TYR A 306 -13.72 9.99 -8.90
C TYR A 306 -12.28 9.83 -8.43
N GLY A 307 -12.08 9.90 -7.12
CA GLY A 307 -10.78 9.74 -6.49
C GLY A 307 -10.43 8.29 -6.21
N ALA A 308 -9.72 7.58 -7.08
CA ALA A 308 -9.53 6.13 -6.94
C ALA A 308 -8.33 5.70 -6.09
N GLY A 309 -7.51 6.64 -5.59
CA GLY A 309 -6.36 6.33 -4.75
C GLY A 309 -5.24 5.64 -5.53
N GLU A 310 -4.53 4.74 -4.84
CA GLU A 310 -3.36 4.04 -5.37
C GLU A 310 -3.77 2.79 -6.16
N LEU A 311 -3.79 2.89 -7.50
CA LEU A 311 -4.17 1.76 -8.36
C LEU A 311 -2.96 0.95 -8.84
N GLY A 312 -2.95 -0.35 -8.51
CA GLY A 312 -1.93 -1.30 -9.01
C GLY A 312 -2.08 -1.69 -10.49
N LEU A 313 -3.12 -1.18 -11.18
CA LEU A 313 -3.53 -1.62 -12.52
C LEU A 313 -2.41 -1.52 -13.56
N LEU A 314 -1.67 -0.40 -13.56
CA LEU A 314 -0.61 -0.17 -14.54
C LEU A 314 0.58 -1.12 -14.31
N ASN A 315 1.01 -1.31 -13.06
CA ASN A 315 2.07 -2.26 -12.74
C ASN A 315 1.69 -3.69 -13.14
N ASN A 316 0.45 -4.09 -12.84
CA ASN A 316 -0.05 -5.42 -13.15
C ASN A 316 -0.04 -5.69 -14.66
N VAL A 317 -0.52 -4.74 -15.47
CA VAL A 317 -0.53 -4.93 -16.93
C VAL A 317 0.89 -4.93 -17.50
N LEU A 318 1.78 -4.02 -17.06
CA LEU A 318 3.17 -3.96 -17.55
C LEU A 318 3.96 -5.23 -17.20
N GLY A 319 3.73 -5.79 -16.00
CA GLY A 319 4.31 -7.07 -15.57
C GLY A 319 3.81 -8.23 -16.43
N ARG A 320 2.48 -8.36 -16.57
CA ARG A 320 1.86 -9.43 -17.37
C ARG A 320 2.29 -9.41 -18.83
N THR A 321 2.39 -8.23 -19.44
CA THR A 321 2.85 -8.09 -20.83
C THR A 321 4.37 -8.10 -20.94
N ASN A 322 5.12 -8.23 -19.85
CA ASN A 322 6.58 -8.14 -19.84
C ASN A 322 7.09 -6.90 -20.63
N ALA A 323 6.42 -5.76 -20.46
CA ALA A 323 6.50 -4.61 -21.39
C ALA A 323 7.92 -4.07 -21.55
N LEU A 324 8.73 -4.14 -20.49
CA LEU A 324 10.11 -3.65 -20.50
C LEU A 324 11.07 -4.49 -21.35
N ASN A 325 10.69 -5.70 -21.72
CA ASN A 325 11.53 -6.66 -22.42
C ASN A 325 11.05 -6.95 -23.86
N GLN A 326 10.07 -6.18 -24.36
CA GLN A 326 9.54 -6.33 -25.70
C GLN A 326 9.70 -5.03 -26.52
N PRO A 327 9.77 -5.12 -27.87
CA PRO A 327 9.75 -3.94 -28.71
C PRO A 327 8.46 -3.13 -28.54
N MET A 328 8.58 -1.81 -28.49
CA MET A 328 7.42 -0.93 -28.44
C MET A 328 6.66 -0.97 -29.77
N SER A 329 5.45 -1.54 -29.72
CA SER A 329 4.56 -1.68 -30.88
C SER A 329 3.16 -1.16 -30.55
N GLU A 330 2.39 -0.83 -31.59
CA GLU A 330 0.98 -0.48 -31.44
C GLU A 330 0.16 -1.60 -30.78
N ALA A 331 0.47 -2.87 -31.06
CA ALA A 331 -0.20 -4.01 -30.43
C ALA A 331 0.03 -4.04 -28.91
N LEU A 332 1.29 -3.87 -28.47
CA LEU A 332 1.63 -3.81 -27.04
C LEU A 332 0.93 -2.63 -26.35
N LEU A 333 0.95 -1.44 -26.98
CA LEU A 333 0.30 -0.27 -26.42
C LEU A 333 -1.24 -0.45 -26.30
N ARG A 334 -1.87 -1.11 -27.29
CA ARG A 334 -3.31 -1.45 -27.23
C ARG A 334 -3.61 -2.46 -26.13
N GLU A 335 -2.73 -3.42 -25.88
CA GLU A 335 -2.88 -4.38 -24.79
C GLU A 335 -2.76 -3.70 -23.41
N ILE A 336 -1.76 -2.84 -23.23
CA ILE A 336 -1.58 -2.05 -22.01
C ILE A 336 -2.83 -1.19 -21.75
N ARG A 337 -3.30 -0.48 -22.80
CA ARG A 337 -4.52 0.32 -22.76
C ARG A 337 -5.74 -0.50 -22.33
N ALA A 338 -5.97 -1.64 -22.98
CA ALA A 338 -7.12 -2.50 -22.69
C ALA A 338 -7.07 -3.06 -21.27
N GLY A 339 -5.90 -3.48 -20.79
CA GLY A 339 -5.73 -3.97 -19.43
C GLY A 339 -5.99 -2.89 -18.37
N TYR A 340 -5.41 -1.70 -18.56
CA TYR A 340 -5.60 -0.59 -17.62
C TYR A 340 -7.07 -0.10 -17.60
N LEU A 341 -7.66 0.20 -18.76
CA LEU A 341 -9.04 0.67 -18.84
C LEU A 341 -10.06 -0.40 -18.42
N GLY A 342 -9.75 -1.68 -18.63
CA GLY A 342 -10.54 -2.80 -18.14
C GLY A 342 -10.59 -2.83 -16.61
N GLY A 343 -9.48 -2.57 -15.93
CA GLY A 343 -9.45 -2.43 -14.47
C GLY A 343 -10.23 -1.22 -13.96
N LEU A 344 -10.14 -0.07 -14.66
CA LEU A 344 -10.97 1.10 -14.33
C LEU A 344 -12.47 0.90 -14.56
N ALA A 345 -12.86 -0.12 -15.35
CA ALA A 345 -14.26 -0.45 -15.57
C ALA A 345 -14.96 -0.88 -14.27
N ASP A 346 -14.19 -1.48 -13.35
CA ASP A 346 -14.66 -2.06 -12.08
C ASP A 346 -14.96 -1.02 -10.99
N ALA A 347 -14.52 0.22 -11.16
CA ALA A 347 -14.88 1.29 -10.24
C ALA A 347 -16.38 1.58 -10.30
N GLU A 348 -17.07 1.49 -9.17
CA GLU A 348 -18.50 1.76 -8.99
C GLU A 348 -18.78 3.27 -8.99
N THR A 349 -18.53 3.91 -10.12
CA THR A 349 -18.70 5.36 -10.30
C THR A 349 -19.21 5.74 -11.68
N ASP A 350 -20.08 6.74 -11.74
CA ASP A 350 -20.54 7.36 -12.99
C ASP A 350 -19.65 8.52 -13.45
N SER A 351 -18.62 8.87 -12.68
CA SER A 351 -17.67 9.94 -13.02
C SER A 351 -16.96 9.67 -14.34
N SER A 352 -16.92 10.68 -15.21
CA SER A 352 -16.22 10.64 -16.50
C SER A 352 -14.70 10.78 -16.37
N VAL A 353 -14.22 11.22 -15.20
CA VAL A 353 -12.80 11.40 -14.90
C VAL A 353 -12.47 10.61 -13.63
N ILE A 354 -11.32 9.95 -13.64
CA ILE A 354 -10.85 9.13 -12.52
C ILE A 354 -9.39 9.45 -12.22
N THR A 355 -9.05 9.67 -10.97
CA THR A 355 -7.65 9.81 -10.58
C THR A 355 -7.02 8.45 -10.34
N ASP A 356 -5.76 8.32 -10.72
CA ASP A 356 -4.86 7.25 -10.31
C ASP A 356 -3.69 7.93 -9.60
N LYS A 357 -3.78 8.00 -8.28
CA LYS A 357 -2.77 8.60 -7.42
C LYS A 357 -1.88 7.48 -6.91
N LEU A 358 -0.88 7.09 -7.68
CA LEU A 358 0.22 6.24 -7.23
C LEU A 358 1.54 7.00 -7.47
N PRO A 359 2.23 7.48 -6.40
CA PRO A 359 3.41 8.34 -6.56
C PRO A 359 4.44 7.75 -7.53
N LEU A 360 4.68 6.46 -7.36
CA LEU A 360 5.64 5.64 -8.10
C LEU A 360 5.34 5.46 -9.60
N ASN A 361 4.15 5.87 -10.09
CA ASN A 361 3.83 5.91 -11.52
C ASN A 361 4.71 6.89 -12.30
N PHE A 362 5.51 7.74 -11.64
CA PHE A 362 6.51 8.57 -12.31
C PHE A 362 7.46 7.74 -13.18
N ARG A 363 7.71 6.48 -12.82
CA ARG A 363 8.52 5.54 -13.61
C ARG A 363 7.90 5.26 -14.99
N TRP A 364 6.59 5.33 -15.11
CA TRP A 364 5.81 4.81 -16.24
C TRP A 364 5.19 5.87 -17.13
N ILE A 365 5.58 7.14 -17.00
CA ILE A 365 5.01 8.27 -17.78
C ILE A 365 5.03 7.98 -19.29
N GLY A 366 6.10 7.42 -19.82
CA GLY A 366 6.18 7.03 -21.23
C GLY A 366 5.09 6.04 -21.66
N PHE A 367 4.83 5.00 -20.86
CA PHE A 367 3.76 4.04 -21.13
C PHE A 367 2.37 4.68 -20.99
N ILE A 368 2.18 5.50 -19.95
CA ILE A 368 0.93 6.24 -19.71
C ILE A 368 0.58 7.07 -20.95
N LEU A 369 1.48 7.95 -21.37
CA LEU A 369 1.20 8.92 -22.44
C LEU A 369 1.04 8.25 -23.83
N LYS A 370 1.67 7.09 -24.04
CA LYS A 370 1.62 6.35 -25.32
C LYS A 370 0.46 5.36 -25.41
N ALA A 371 0.09 4.70 -24.31
CA ALA A 371 -1.06 3.79 -24.26
C ALA A 371 -2.39 4.53 -24.01
N LEU A 372 -2.32 5.68 -23.33
CA LEU A 372 -3.48 6.49 -22.93
C LEU A 372 -3.29 7.94 -23.42
N PRO A 373 -3.47 8.23 -24.73
CA PRO A 373 -3.24 9.57 -25.28
C PRO A 373 -4.08 10.67 -24.61
N GLU A 374 -5.26 10.33 -24.08
CA GLU A 374 -6.14 11.23 -23.35
C GLU A 374 -5.76 11.48 -21.89
N ALA A 375 -4.82 10.70 -21.34
CA ALA A 375 -4.42 10.80 -19.94
C ALA A 375 -3.79 12.17 -19.65
N LYS A 376 -4.04 12.66 -18.43
CA LYS A 376 -3.35 13.82 -17.87
C LYS A 376 -2.38 13.34 -16.80
N VAL A 377 -1.21 13.94 -16.75
CA VAL A 377 -0.18 13.62 -15.76
C VAL A 377 0.13 14.87 -14.96
N ILE A 378 -0.10 14.80 -13.66
CA ILE A 378 0.23 15.84 -12.69
C ILE A 378 1.35 15.30 -11.81
N HIS A 379 2.50 15.94 -11.91
CA HIS A 379 3.69 15.65 -11.15
C HIS A 379 3.77 16.59 -9.95
N CYS A 380 3.78 16.02 -8.76
CA CYS A 380 3.81 16.77 -7.50
C CYS A 380 5.27 16.93 -7.04
N THR A 381 5.73 18.17 -6.93
CA THR A 381 7.04 18.54 -6.41
C THR A 381 6.92 19.21 -5.05
N ARG A 382 7.95 19.06 -4.23
CA ARG A 382 8.06 19.63 -2.89
C ARG A 382 9.54 19.72 -2.51
N ASP A 383 9.90 20.54 -1.52
CA ASP A 383 11.26 20.57 -0.98
C ASP A 383 11.82 19.16 -0.72
N ALA A 384 13.00 18.89 -1.29
CA ALA A 384 13.62 17.57 -1.27
C ALA A 384 13.89 17.07 0.16
N ARG A 385 14.30 17.97 1.06
CA ARG A 385 14.61 17.63 2.46
C ARG A 385 13.32 17.27 3.19
N ALA A 386 12.25 18.04 2.98
CA ALA A 386 10.93 17.74 3.52
C ALA A 386 10.41 16.37 3.05
N VAL A 387 10.51 16.08 1.75
CA VAL A 387 10.09 14.81 1.16
C VAL A 387 10.89 13.64 1.75
N CYS A 388 12.21 13.72 1.66
CA CYS A 388 13.09 12.63 2.07
C CYS A 388 13.05 12.38 3.58
N TRP A 389 13.02 13.44 4.39
CA TRP A 389 12.79 13.32 5.83
C TRP A 389 11.44 12.67 6.12
N SER A 390 10.38 13.14 5.45
CA SER A 390 9.06 12.56 5.65
C SER A 390 9.00 11.09 5.23
N ILE A 391 9.76 10.66 4.22
CA ILE A 391 9.85 9.24 3.84
C ILE A 391 10.55 8.45 4.95
N TYR A 392 11.70 8.94 5.42
CA TYR A 392 12.51 8.26 6.43
C TYR A 392 11.77 8.00 7.75
N ARG A 393 10.91 8.94 8.18
CA ARG A 393 10.22 8.84 9.49
C ARG A 393 8.84 8.16 9.46
N HIS A 394 8.39 7.63 8.32
CA HIS A 394 7.10 6.95 8.22
C HIS A 394 7.28 5.48 7.89
N SER A 395 6.45 4.64 8.52
CA SER A 395 6.26 3.27 8.07
C SER A 395 5.44 3.27 6.79
N PHE A 396 5.94 2.57 5.78
CA PHE A 396 5.19 2.29 4.57
C PHE A 396 5.04 0.78 4.48
N VAL A 397 3.85 0.30 4.16
CA VAL A 397 3.59 -1.15 4.07
C VAL A 397 3.69 -1.64 2.62
N THR A 398 3.65 -0.70 1.67
CA THR A 398 3.70 -0.97 0.22
C THR A 398 5.12 -1.27 -0.26
N SER A 399 5.23 -2.28 -1.13
CA SER A 399 6.45 -2.66 -1.85
C SER A 399 6.95 -1.56 -2.80
N GLY A 400 8.19 -1.68 -3.29
CA GLY A 400 8.76 -0.76 -4.29
C GLY A 400 9.29 0.57 -3.72
N ASN A 401 9.47 0.63 -2.40
CA ASN A 401 9.93 1.80 -1.65
C ASN A 401 11.11 1.43 -0.74
N ASP A 402 11.85 0.36 -1.04
CA ASP A 402 12.86 -0.23 -0.15
C ASP A 402 14.06 0.68 0.10
N TYR A 403 14.26 1.70 -0.74
CA TYR A 403 15.25 2.77 -0.54
C TYR A 403 15.03 3.57 0.76
N ARG A 404 13.85 3.51 1.36
CA ARG A 404 13.42 4.37 2.49
C ARG A 404 14.15 4.15 3.81
N TYR A 405 14.88 3.05 3.96
CA TYR A 405 15.44 2.65 5.26
C TYR A 405 16.86 3.19 5.52
N SER A 406 17.43 3.99 4.63
CA SER A 406 18.68 4.70 4.87
C SER A 406 18.61 6.09 4.26
N GLN A 407 19.24 7.05 4.94
CA GLN A 407 19.33 8.43 4.48
C GLN A 407 20.04 8.54 3.12
N GLU A 408 21.13 7.79 2.95
CA GLU A 408 21.93 7.71 1.74
C GLU A 408 21.13 7.09 0.58
N ASN A 409 20.42 5.99 0.85
CA ASN A 409 19.59 5.31 -0.13
C ASN A 409 18.43 6.20 -0.62
N ILE A 410 17.78 6.93 0.31
CA ILE A 410 16.75 7.91 -0.06
C ILE A 410 17.34 9.00 -0.96
N ALA A 411 18.48 9.58 -0.58
CA ALA A 411 19.12 10.63 -1.39
C ALA A 411 19.50 10.11 -2.78
N GLN A 412 20.08 8.91 -2.87
CA GLN A 412 20.45 8.28 -4.12
C GLN A 412 19.23 8.03 -5.02
N PHE A 413 18.15 7.48 -4.46
CA PHE A 413 16.91 7.25 -5.20
C PHE A 413 16.27 8.57 -5.65
N TYR A 414 16.32 9.61 -4.82
CA TYR A 414 15.81 10.94 -5.16
C TYR A 414 16.52 11.52 -6.40
N HIS A 415 17.84 11.35 -6.52
CA HIS A 415 18.59 11.75 -7.73
C HIS A 415 18.16 10.97 -8.97
N LEU A 416 17.95 9.65 -8.85
CA LEU A 416 17.44 8.83 -9.95
C LEU A 416 16.04 9.29 -10.39
N TYR A 417 15.19 9.64 -9.44
CA TYR A 417 13.87 10.21 -9.70
C TYR A 417 13.97 11.56 -10.43
N GLN A 418 14.82 12.49 -9.98
CA GLN A 418 15.00 13.79 -10.63
C GLN A 418 15.54 13.67 -12.07
N ASP A 419 16.52 12.79 -12.28
CA ASP A 419 17.06 12.48 -13.61
C ASP A 419 15.98 11.91 -14.54
N LEU A 420 15.16 10.97 -14.04
CA LEU A 420 14.08 10.38 -14.83
C LEU A 420 12.96 11.40 -15.14
N MET A 421 12.59 12.25 -14.18
CA MET A 421 11.61 13.30 -14.42
C MET A 421 12.10 14.32 -15.44
N SER A 422 13.38 14.73 -15.36
CA SER A 422 14.01 15.61 -16.35
C SER A 422 13.91 15.03 -17.76
N PHE A 423 14.20 13.74 -17.91
CA PHE A 423 14.02 13.01 -19.17
C PHE A 423 12.57 13.05 -19.68
N TRP A 424 11.58 12.90 -18.80
CA TRP A 424 10.18 12.97 -19.21
C TRP A 424 9.73 14.36 -19.66
N HIS A 425 10.19 15.42 -18.99
CA HIS A 425 9.89 16.79 -19.40
C HIS A 425 10.50 17.12 -20.77
N GLU A 426 11.72 16.64 -21.04
CA GLU A 426 12.35 16.76 -22.37
C GLU A 426 11.60 15.96 -23.43
N ARG A 427 11.20 14.72 -23.12
CA ARG A 427 10.56 13.83 -24.11
C ARG A 427 9.13 14.22 -24.44
N PHE A 428 8.39 14.77 -23.47
CA PHE A 428 6.96 15.07 -23.57
C PHE A 428 6.62 16.50 -23.13
N PRO A 429 7.13 17.53 -23.82
CA PRO A 429 6.93 18.93 -23.44
C PRO A 429 5.44 19.27 -23.38
N GLY A 430 5.00 19.86 -22.26
CA GLY A 430 3.62 20.27 -22.02
C GLY A 430 2.62 19.14 -21.72
N ARG A 431 3.07 17.87 -21.65
CA ARG A 431 2.20 16.72 -21.31
C ARG A 431 2.19 16.35 -19.83
N VAL A 432 3.13 16.90 -19.05
CA VAL A 432 3.26 16.72 -17.60
C VAL A 432 3.16 18.10 -16.94
N LEU A 433 2.21 18.27 -16.02
CA LEU A 433 2.08 19.50 -15.22
C LEU A 433 2.84 19.33 -13.89
N ASP A 434 3.77 20.24 -13.60
CA ASP A 434 4.38 20.33 -12.27
C ASP A 434 3.50 21.15 -11.32
N MET A 435 3.00 20.48 -10.29
CA MET A 435 2.32 21.07 -9.14
C MET A 435 3.35 21.21 -8.01
N ASP A 436 3.65 22.45 -7.65
CA ASP A 436 4.56 22.78 -6.57
C ASP A 436 3.79 22.90 -5.25
N TYR A 437 4.18 22.09 -4.27
CA TYR A 437 3.50 22.01 -2.99
C TYR A 437 3.56 23.33 -2.21
N GLU A 438 4.71 23.99 -2.19
CA GLU A 438 4.89 25.26 -1.51
C GLU A 438 3.97 26.34 -2.11
N LEU A 439 3.97 26.50 -3.44
CA LEU A 439 3.07 27.43 -4.13
C LEU A 439 1.59 27.12 -3.90
N LEU A 440 1.22 25.83 -3.86
CA LEU A 440 -0.14 25.40 -3.57
C LEU A 440 -0.56 25.80 -2.14
N THR A 441 0.33 25.68 -1.16
CA THR A 441 0.04 26.10 0.23
C THR A 441 0.08 27.62 0.43
N GLU A 442 0.78 28.36 -0.42
CA GLU A 442 0.80 29.82 -0.42
C GLU A 442 -0.42 30.44 -1.11
N ASN A 443 -0.85 29.87 -2.23
CA ASN A 443 -1.99 30.37 -2.99
C ASN A 443 -2.80 29.21 -3.58
N GLN A 444 -3.60 28.59 -2.72
CA GLN A 444 -4.43 27.44 -3.06
C GLN A 444 -5.33 27.69 -4.27
N GLU A 445 -6.01 28.83 -4.34
CA GLU A 445 -6.96 29.12 -5.42
C GLU A 445 -6.26 29.16 -6.77
N ARG A 446 -5.15 29.90 -6.88
CA ARG A 446 -4.38 30.02 -8.12
C ARG A 446 -3.90 28.67 -8.63
N GLU A 447 -3.26 27.88 -7.76
CA GLU A 447 -2.71 26.59 -8.17
C GLU A 447 -3.81 25.55 -8.43
N THR A 448 -4.93 25.60 -7.69
CA THR A 448 -6.12 24.76 -7.99
C THR A 448 -6.70 25.08 -9.36
N ARG A 449 -6.84 26.36 -9.73
CA ARG A 449 -7.28 26.76 -11.07
C ARG A 449 -6.36 26.20 -12.15
N ARG A 450 -5.04 26.34 -11.97
CA ARG A 450 -4.03 25.81 -12.90
C ARG A 450 -4.11 24.28 -13.07
N ILE A 451 -4.34 23.55 -11.97
CA ILE A 451 -4.54 22.10 -11.99
C ILE A 451 -5.81 21.72 -12.77
N LEU A 452 -6.94 22.37 -12.49
CA LEU A 452 -8.22 22.09 -13.15
C LEU A 452 -8.16 22.44 -14.64
N ASP A 453 -7.58 23.58 -15.01
CA ASP A 453 -7.40 24.01 -16.39
C ASP A 453 -6.58 22.99 -17.19
N PHE A 454 -5.44 22.54 -16.65
CA PHE A 454 -4.63 21.48 -17.28
C PHE A 454 -5.40 20.17 -17.40
N ALA A 455 -6.17 19.82 -16.36
CA ALA A 455 -7.01 18.65 -16.34
C ALA A 455 -8.21 18.77 -17.31
N GLY A 456 -8.53 19.95 -17.83
CA GLY A 456 -9.71 20.20 -18.67
C GLY A 456 -11.01 20.09 -17.86
N LEU A 457 -10.98 20.57 -16.62
CA LEU A 457 -12.11 20.63 -15.70
C LEU A 457 -12.49 22.09 -15.47
N GLU A 458 -13.79 22.34 -15.26
CA GLU A 458 -14.28 23.67 -14.91
C GLU A 458 -13.96 23.98 -13.44
N TRP A 459 -14.02 25.25 -13.06
CA TRP A 459 -13.86 25.64 -11.66
C TRP A 459 -15.07 25.20 -10.82
N GLU A 460 -14.80 24.57 -9.68
CA GLU A 460 -15.80 24.30 -8.64
C GLU A 460 -15.24 24.69 -7.26
N ASP A 461 -16.00 25.47 -6.49
CA ASP A 461 -15.57 25.96 -5.16
C ASP A 461 -15.28 24.81 -4.17
N ASN A 462 -15.89 23.63 -4.38
CA ASN A 462 -15.64 22.44 -3.57
C ASN A 462 -14.16 22.02 -3.59
N CYS A 463 -13.42 22.30 -4.67
CA CYS A 463 -11.99 22.03 -4.76
C CYS A 463 -11.16 22.84 -3.74
N LEU A 464 -11.66 23.98 -3.28
CA LEU A 464 -11.03 24.73 -2.18
C LEU A 464 -11.33 24.11 -0.81
N SER A 465 -12.52 23.52 -0.68
CA SER A 465 -12.99 22.88 0.56
C SER A 465 -12.68 21.38 0.61
N PHE A 466 -11.54 20.95 0.04
CA PHE A 466 -11.19 19.53 -0.09
C PHE A 466 -11.21 18.76 1.24
N HIS A 467 -10.91 19.43 2.36
CA HIS A 467 -10.89 18.86 3.70
C HIS A 467 -12.28 18.47 4.24
N LYS A 468 -13.36 18.98 3.63
CA LYS A 468 -14.75 18.65 4.01
C LYS A 468 -15.28 17.38 3.37
N THR A 469 -14.51 16.79 2.46
CA THR A 469 -14.92 15.56 1.76
C THR A 469 -14.96 14.36 2.72
N LYS A 470 -16.00 13.53 2.55
CA LYS A 470 -16.20 12.30 3.34
C LYS A 470 -15.65 11.04 2.66
N ARG A 471 -14.98 11.20 1.51
CA ARG A 471 -14.33 10.10 0.80
C ARG A 471 -13.32 9.43 1.73
N ALA A 472 -13.17 8.12 1.60
CA ALA A 472 -12.05 7.43 2.21
C ALA A 472 -10.72 7.92 1.59
N VAL A 473 -9.70 8.04 2.43
CA VAL A 473 -8.35 8.41 2.00
C VAL A 473 -7.39 7.41 2.64
N GLN A 474 -6.85 6.52 1.82
CA GLN A 474 -5.88 5.50 2.21
C GLN A 474 -4.47 5.98 1.86
N THR A 475 -3.82 6.69 2.77
CA THR A 475 -2.46 7.20 2.57
C THR A 475 -1.82 7.59 3.89
N ALA A 476 -0.49 7.50 3.98
CA ALA A 476 0.25 8.04 5.14
C ALA A 476 -0.01 9.55 5.37
N SER A 477 -0.60 10.27 4.40
CA SER A 477 -0.96 11.69 4.48
C SER A 477 -2.42 11.95 4.90
N THR A 478 -3.20 10.94 5.31
CA THR A 478 -4.63 11.09 5.65
C THR A 478 -4.87 12.20 6.67
N GLY A 479 -3.94 12.36 7.62
CA GLY A 479 -4.05 13.41 8.62
C GLY A 479 -4.06 14.82 8.04
N GLN A 480 -3.22 15.07 7.03
CA GLN A 480 -2.99 16.36 6.39
C GLN A 480 -4.14 16.74 5.44
N VAL A 481 -4.66 15.78 4.66
CA VAL A 481 -5.68 16.07 3.63
C VAL A 481 -7.08 16.29 4.20
N ARG A 482 -7.28 16.00 5.49
CA ARG A 482 -8.53 16.25 6.24
C ARG A 482 -8.51 17.56 7.04
N GLN A 483 -7.51 18.40 6.82
CA GLN A 483 -7.37 19.72 7.43
C GLN A 483 -7.41 20.80 6.36
N GLU A 484 -7.81 22.02 6.74
CA GLU A 484 -7.65 23.20 5.90
C GLU A 484 -6.20 23.34 5.44
N MET A 485 -5.98 23.98 4.29
CA MET A 485 -4.65 24.22 3.76
C MET A 485 -3.80 24.96 4.81
N TYR A 486 -2.60 24.46 5.07
CA TYR A 486 -1.68 25.04 6.04
C TYR A 486 -0.24 25.03 5.51
N GLN A 487 0.58 25.94 6.05
CA GLN A 487 1.98 26.10 5.69
C GLN A 487 2.91 25.54 6.79
N GLY A 488 4.20 25.43 6.46
CA GLY A 488 5.25 25.07 7.43
C GLY A 488 5.52 23.57 7.58
N SER A 489 4.70 22.71 6.97
CA SER A 489 4.96 21.26 6.96
C SER A 489 6.29 20.90 6.30
N SER A 490 6.78 21.72 5.36
CA SER A 490 8.08 21.54 4.69
C SER A 490 9.28 21.93 5.55
N GLU A 491 9.08 22.59 6.69
CA GLU A 491 10.16 22.98 7.61
C GLU A 491 10.38 21.96 8.74
N ALA A 492 9.53 20.92 8.84
CA ALA A 492 9.58 19.94 9.92
C ALA A 492 10.91 19.15 10.01
N TRP A 493 11.67 19.08 8.92
CA TRP A 493 13.00 18.44 8.93
C TRP A 493 14.03 19.23 9.72
N ARG A 494 13.85 20.55 9.93
CA ARG A 494 14.79 21.39 10.68
C ARG A 494 14.94 20.97 12.13
N ASN A 495 13.86 20.48 12.74
CA ASN A 495 13.90 19.92 14.09
C ASN A 495 14.87 18.72 14.22
N TYR A 496 15.25 18.14 13.09
CA TYR A 496 16.10 16.96 12.97
C TYR A 496 17.41 17.25 12.23
N GLU A 497 17.72 18.51 11.90
CA GLU A 497 18.86 18.88 11.06
C GLU A 497 20.19 18.28 11.55
N ALA A 498 20.41 18.25 12.87
CA ALA A 498 21.58 17.65 13.49
C ALA A 498 21.73 16.13 13.24
N HIS A 499 20.64 15.43 12.93
CA HIS A 499 20.59 13.99 12.69
C HIS A 499 20.56 13.62 11.20
N LEU A 500 20.38 14.61 10.32
CA LEU A 500 20.17 14.40 8.88
C LEU A 500 21.41 14.65 8.02
N GLY A 501 22.60 14.65 8.63
CA GLY A 501 23.86 14.87 7.93
C GLY A 501 24.03 14.04 6.65
N PRO A 502 23.89 12.70 6.69
CA PRO A 502 24.00 11.87 5.49
C PRO A 502 22.97 12.19 4.41
N LEU A 503 21.71 12.45 4.80
CA LEU A 503 20.66 12.82 3.85
C LEU A 503 20.95 14.16 3.17
N LEU A 504 21.30 15.18 3.96
CA LEU A 504 21.57 16.54 3.47
C LEU A 504 22.79 16.57 2.56
N ALA A 505 23.87 15.86 2.95
CA ALA A 505 25.05 15.69 2.12
C ALA A 505 24.71 14.98 0.80
N GLY A 506 23.91 13.91 0.86
CA GLY A 506 23.46 13.16 -0.30
C GLY A 506 22.62 14.00 -1.26
N LEU A 507 21.75 14.88 -0.77
CA LEU A 507 20.95 15.80 -1.59
C LEU A 507 21.75 17.00 -2.15
N GLY A 508 23.02 17.15 -1.77
CA GLY A 508 23.85 18.29 -2.18
C GLY A 508 23.50 19.60 -1.46
N ALA A 509 22.76 19.54 -0.34
CA ALA A 509 22.52 20.69 0.51
C ALA A 509 23.80 20.99 1.30
N ARG A 510 24.38 22.18 1.11
CA ARG A 510 25.47 22.64 1.99
C ARG A 510 24.92 22.74 3.41
N THR A 511 25.51 21.99 4.34
CA THR A 511 25.39 22.31 5.76
C THR A 511 26.17 23.61 5.97
N ASP A 512 25.46 24.74 6.07
CA ASP A 512 26.09 26.00 6.46
C ASP A 512 26.54 25.87 7.94
N GLN A 513 27.79 25.42 8.11
CA GLN A 513 28.68 25.54 9.27
C GLN A 513 29.97 24.76 8.91
N SER A 514 31.09 25.42 8.62
CA SER A 514 31.89 26.19 9.58
C SER A 514 32.57 27.43 9.03
#